data_AF-A0A968DJV1-F1
#
_entry.id   AF-A0A968DJV1-F1
#
_cell.length_a   1.000
_cell.length_b   1.000
_cell.length_c   1.000
_cell.angle_alpha   90.00
_cell.angle_beta   90.00
_cell.angle_gamma   90.00
#
_symmetry.space_group_name_H-M   'P 1'
#
loop_
_entity.id
_entity.type
_entity.pdbx_description
1 polymer ?
#
loop_
_entity_poly.entity_id
_entity_poly.type
_entity_poly.pdbx_seq_one_letter_code
_entity_poly.pdbx_strand_id
1 'polypeptide(L)' 'AQLHPDVVVLDIQMPKASGIEVTRWVRQHHREIGILILTAYDDDPYVMAVIQAGANGYVLKTASPDEIIQAVKDV' A
#
# COMPACT_ATOMS: atom_id res chain seq x y z
N ALA A 1 9.12 -3.45 20.76
CA ALA A 1 9.48 -4.65 19.97
C ALA A 1 9.48 -4.25 18.50
N GLN A 2 10.46 -4.71 17.73
CA GLN A 2 10.48 -4.51 16.28
C GLN A 2 9.59 -5.57 15.64
N LEU A 3 8.70 -5.15 14.74
CA LEU A 3 7.78 -6.05 14.03
C LEU A 3 8.34 -6.40 12.65
N HIS A 4 8.01 -7.59 12.16
CA HIS A 4 8.36 -8.09 10.83
C HIS A 4 7.07 -8.57 10.15
N PRO A 5 6.24 -7.65 9.62
CA PRO A 5 4.99 -8.02 8.99
C PRO A 5 5.23 -8.64 7.61
N ASP A 6 4.44 -9.65 7.24
CA ASP A 6 4.42 -10.18 5.88
C ASP A 6 3.79 -9.17 4.90
N VAL A 7 2.79 -8.42 5.37
CA VAL A 7 2.06 -7.41 4.58
C VAL A 7 1.88 -6.13 5.38
N VAL A 8 2.09 -4.98 4.73
CA VAL A 8 1.72 -3.65 5.23
C VAL A 8 0.60 -3.06 4.40
N VAL A 9 -0.43 -2.57 5.08
CA VAL A 9 -1.53 -1.79 4.47
C VAL A 9 -1.27 -0.32 4.76
N LEU A 10 -1.12 0.50 3.71
CA LEU A 10 -0.74 1.90 3.81
C LEU A 10 -1.77 2.82 3.17
N ASP A 11 -2.04 3.94 3.83
CA ASP A 11 -2.76 5.05 3.20
C ASP A 11 -1.80 5.91 2.36
N ILE A 12 -2.30 6.54 1.30
CA ILE A 12 -1.52 7.51 0.52
C ILE A 12 -1.33 8.80 1.33
N GLN A 13 -2.40 9.29 1.96
CA GLN A 13 -2.36 10.52 2.73
C GLN A 13 -2.08 10.24 4.20
N MET A 14 -0.83 10.44 4.60
CA MET A 14 -0.43 10.35 6.00
C MET A 14 0.34 11.62 6.40
N PRO A 15 0.28 12.02 7.69
CA PRO A 15 1.14 13.08 8.19
C PRO A 15 2.61 12.69 8.00
N LYS A 16 3.45 13.67 7.64
CA LYS A 16 4.93 13.61 7.50
C LYS A 16 5.46 12.91 6.26
N ALA A 17 4.90 11.78 5.86
CA ALA A 17 5.31 11.04 4.67
C ALA A 17 4.11 10.38 4.02
N SER A 18 3.98 10.50 2.69
CA SER A 18 2.94 9.84 1.91
C SER A 18 3.16 8.32 1.83
N GLY A 19 2.08 7.57 1.58
CA GLY A 19 2.17 6.13 1.33
C GLY A 19 3.09 5.79 0.15
N ILE A 20 3.22 6.68 -0.82
CA ILE A 20 4.16 6.53 -1.96
C ILE A 20 5.60 6.60 -1.46
N GLU A 21 5.94 7.59 -0.64
CA GLU A 21 7.30 7.73 -0.07
C GLU A 21 7.65 6.56 0.83
N VAL A 22 6.71 6.13 1.67
CA VAL A 22 6.90 4.95 2.53
C VAL A 22 7.08 3.69 1.70
N THR A 23 6.29 3.50 0.63
CA THR A 23 6.42 2.35 -0.27
C THR A 23 7.81 2.29 -0.89
N ARG A 24 8.34 3.40 -1.40
CA ARG A 24 9.70 3.46 -1.96
C ARG A 24 10.75 3.10 -0.92
N TRP A 25 10.60 3.64 0.30
CA TRP A 25 11.53 3.35 1.38
C TRP A 25 11.49 1.87 1.77
N VAL A 26 10.31 1.29 1.96
CA VAL A 26 10.15 -0.15 2.26
C VAL A 26 10.77 -0.99 1.16
N ARG A 27 10.56 -0.67 -0.13
CA ARG A 27 11.15 -1.44 -1.23
C ARG A 27 12.66 -1.40 -1.30
N GLN A 28 13.29 -0.33 -0.81
CA GLN A 28 14.74 -0.23 -0.75
C GLN A 28 15.35 -1.02 0.41
N HIS A 29 14.60 -1.23 1.51
CA HIS A 29 15.14 -1.81 2.76
C HIS A 29 14.57 -3.19 3.11
N HIS A 30 13.37 -3.52 2.63
CA HIS A 30 12.56 -4.69 2.98
C HIS A 30 11.77 -5.18 1.76
N ARG A 31 12.46 -5.85 0.83
CA ARG A 31 11.88 -6.24 -0.46
C ARG A 31 10.84 -7.35 -0.34
N GLU A 32 10.91 -8.13 0.74
CA GLU A 32 10.06 -9.26 1.08
C GLU A 32 8.65 -8.86 1.55
N ILE A 33 8.48 -7.64 2.06
CA ILE A 33 7.20 -7.19 2.62
C ILE A 33 6.21 -6.90 1.50
N GLY A 34 5.03 -7.51 1.57
CA GLY A 34 3.89 -7.19 0.73
C GLY A 34 3.35 -5.79 1.04
N ILE A 35 3.05 -4.97 0.03
CA ILE A 35 2.56 -3.60 0.20
C ILE A 35 1.21 -3.46 -0.49
N LEU A 36 0.16 -3.24 0.31
CA LEU A 36 -1.18 -2.91 -0.16
C LEU A 36 -1.47 -1.44 0.12
N ILE A 37 -1.84 -0.68 -0.91
CA ILE A 37 -2.32 0.69 -0.72
C ILE A 37 -3.84 0.70 -0.50
N LEU A 38 -4.29 1.42 0.53
CA LEU A 38 -5.70 1.65 0.84
C LEU A 38 -6.00 3.15 0.82
N THR A 39 -6.67 3.66 -0.22
CA THR A 39 -6.84 5.12 -0.41
C THR A 39 -8.28 5.51 -0.79
N ALA A 40 -8.60 6.79 -0.66
CA ALA A 40 -9.89 7.34 -1.11
C ALA A 40 -9.86 7.81 -2.58
N TYR A 41 -8.69 7.82 -3.23
CA TYR A 41 -8.47 8.44 -4.54
C TYR A 41 -8.26 7.40 -5.62
N ASP A 42 -9.20 7.22 -6.53
CA ASP A 42 -9.10 6.33 -7.70
C ASP A 42 -8.45 6.98 -8.94
N ASP A 43 -7.95 8.22 -8.83
CA ASP A 43 -7.37 8.91 -9.98
C ASP A 43 -6.13 8.18 -10.53
N ASP A 44 -6.09 8.01 -11.87
CA ASP A 44 -5.02 7.34 -12.60
C ASP A 44 -3.58 7.74 -12.18
N PRO A 45 -3.26 9.02 -11.95
CA PRO A 45 -1.90 9.41 -11.57
C PRO A 45 -1.45 8.84 -10.23
N TYR A 46 -2.36 8.72 -9.25
CA TYR A 46 -2.03 8.15 -7.94
C TYR A 46 -1.82 6.65 -8.02
N VAL A 47 -2.69 5.95 -8.74
CA VAL A 47 -2.59 4.50 -8.99
C VAL A 47 -1.25 4.19 -9.66
N MET A 48 -0.90 4.92 -10.72
CA MET A 48 0.38 4.72 -11.41
C MET A 48 1.58 5.03 -10.51
N ALA A 49 1.51 6.10 -9.71
CA ALA A 49 2.61 6.48 -8.82
C ALA A 49 2.89 5.42 -7.74
N VAL A 50 1.85 4.79 -7.16
CA VAL A 50 2.05 3.74 -6.14
C VAL A 50 2.57 2.44 -6.75
N ILE A 51 2.09 2.06 -7.94
CA ILE A 51 2.60 0.89 -8.66
C ILE A 51 4.08 1.11 -9.00
N GLN A 52 4.44 2.27 -9.53
CA GLN A 52 5.84 2.62 -9.83
C GLN A 52 6.74 2.69 -8.57
N ALA A 53 6.16 3.03 -7.42
CA ALA A 53 6.87 2.96 -6.14
C ALA A 53 7.13 1.52 -5.68
N GLY A 54 6.42 0.54 -6.24
CA GLY A 54 6.56 -0.88 -5.95
C GLY A 54 5.48 -1.44 -5.02
N ALA A 55 4.29 -0.85 -4.95
CA ALA A 55 3.16 -1.49 -4.28
C ALA A 55 2.81 -2.83 -4.98
N ASN A 56 2.43 -3.85 -4.22
CA ASN A 56 1.92 -5.12 -4.77
C ASN A 56 0.45 -4.98 -5.19
N GLY A 57 -0.32 -4.19 -4.44
CA GLY A 57 -1.75 -4.03 -4.65
C GLY A 57 -2.25 -2.65 -4.26
N TYR A 58 -3.49 -2.39 -4.66
CA TYR A 58 -4.18 -1.13 -4.48
C TYR A 58 -5.68 -1.37 -4.31
N VAL A 59 -6.30 -0.77 -3.29
CA VAL A 59 -7.72 -0.90 -2.97
C VAL A 59 -8.28 0.46 -2.51
N LEU A 60 -9.55 0.70 -2.85
CA LEU A 60 -10.27 1.86 -2.37
C LEU A 60 -10.79 1.69 -0.95
N LYS A 61 -10.76 2.74 -0.14
CA LYS A 61 -11.35 2.78 1.21
C LYS A 61 -12.86 2.54 1.21
N THR A 62 -13.51 2.74 0.07
CA THR A 62 -14.94 2.48 -0.15
C THR A 62 -15.23 1.04 -0.56
N ALA A 63 -14.20 0.23 -0.81
CA ALA A 63 -14.37 -1.19 -1.09
C ALA A 63 -15.03 -1.90 0.10
N SER A 64 -15.76 -2.97 -0.22
CA SER A 64 -16.36 -3.83 0.79
C SER A 64 -15.28 -4.48 1.68
N PRO A 65 -15.63 -4.85 2.92
CA PRO A 65 -14.71 -5.58 3.79
C PRO A 65 -14.13 -6.84 3.15
N ASP A 66 -14.94 -7.58 2.39
CA ASP A 66 -14.52 -8.82 1.72
C ASP A 66 -13.49 -8.54 0.62
N GLU A 67 -13.64 -7.46 -0.15
CA GLU A 67 -12.65 -7.03 -1.15
C GLU A 67 -11.33 -6.62 -0.50
N ILE A 68 -11.38 -5.91 0.63
CA ILE A 68 -10.17 -5.53 1.38
C ILE A 68 -9.47 -6.78 1.91
N ILE A 69 -10.22 -7.72 2.51
CA ILE A 69 -9.68 -8.99 3.02
C ILE A 69 -9.04 -9.80 1.89
N GLN A 70 -9.68 -9.87 0.73
CA GLN A 70 -9.16 -10.60 -0.41
C GLN A 70 -7.87 -9.95 -0.94
N ALA A 71 -7.85 -8.63 -1.07
CA ALA A 71 -6.65 -7.92 -1.53
C ALA A 71 -5.45 -8.07 -0.59
N VAL A 72 -5.67 -8.16 0.72
CA VAL A 72 -4.59 -8.46 1.68
C VAL A 72 -4.03 -9.88 1.46
N LYS A 73 -4.86 -10.84 1.07
CA LYS A 73 -4.42 -12.23 0.80
C LYS A 73 -3.71 -12.39 -0.54
N ASP A 74 -4.01 -11.53 -1.51
CA ASP A 74 -3.44 -11.58 -2.85
C ASP A 74 -2.05 -10.92 -2.96
N VAL A 75 -1.68 -10.12 -1.95
CA VAL A 75 -0.39 -9.44 -1.81
C VAL A 75 0.66 -10.35 -1.20
#